data_AF-A0A928XTM4-F1
#
_entry.id   AF-A0A928XTM4-F1
#
_cell.length_a   1.000
_cell.length_b   1.000
_cell.length_c   1.000
_cell.angle_alpha   90.00
_cell.angle_beta   90.00
_cell.angle_gamma   90.00
#
_symmetry.space_group_name_H-M   'P 1'
#
loop_
_entity.id
_entity.type
_entity.pdbx_description
1 polymer ?
#
loop_
_entity_poly.entity_id
_entity_poly.type
_entity_poly.pdbx_seq_one_letter_code
_entity_poly.pdbx_strand_id
1 'polypeptide(L)'
;MKKKQKSARAERRARERARDKLADAREKLWRLEPGGSASRPLDIASASVIEPRTRAEACLRCGAAVRSADHRAETIDERRLRVVTTTCAVCGAARTWYFRLVSELMS
;
A
#
# COMPACT_ATOMS: atom_id res chain seq x y z
N MET A 1 8.44 45.81 3.74
CA MET A 1 7.76 45.09 4.85
C MET A 1 8.57 43.86 5.24
N LYS A 2 9.05 43.74 6.49
CA LYS A 2 9.77 42.54 6.96
C LYS A 2 8.79 41.36 7.06
N LYS A 3 9.08 40.24 6.38
CA LYS A 3 8.30 38.99 6.52
C LYS A 3 8.35 38.53 7.97
N LYS A 4 7.20 38.42 8.62
CA LYS A 4 7.08 37.93 10.01
C LYS A 4 7.51 36.45 10.04
N GLN A 5 8.45 36.09 10.90
CA GLN A 5 8.84 34.69 11.12
C GLN A 5 7.61 33.88 11.54
N LYS A 6 7.49 32.65 11.01
CA LYS A 6 6.40 31.74 11.39
C LYS A 6 6.58 31.35 12.86
N SER A 7 5.48 31.29 13.59
CA SER A 7 5.51 30.76 14.96
C SER A 7 5.81 29.26 14.96
N ALA A 8 6.36 28.73 16.06
CA ALA A 8 6.64 27.30 16.22
C ALA A 8 5.40 26.42 15.96
N ARG A 9 4.20 26.89 16.35
CA ARG A 9 2.92 26.22 16.05
C ARG A 9 2.61 26.18 14.56
N ALA A 10 2.86 27.28 13.85
CA ALA A 10 2.65 27.36 12.40
C ALA A 10 3.63 26.46 11.64
N GLU A 11 4.88 26.35 12.10
CA GLU A 11 5.87 25.42 11.55
C GLU A 11 5.49 23.96 11.78
N ARG A 12 5.08 23.60 13.01
CA ARG A 12 4.62 22.23 13.33
C ARG A 12 3.48 21.78 12.42
N ARG A 13 2.43 22.61 12.27
CA ARG A 13 1.31 22.34 11.38
C ARG A 13 1.72 22.25 9.90
N ALA A 14 2.72 23.03 9.48
CA ALA A 14 3.22 22.95 8.12
C ALA A 14 3.94 21.61 7.86
N ARG A 15 4.74 21.13 8.83
CA ARG A 15 5.41 19.83 8.75
C ARG A 15 4.43 18.66 8.75
N GLU A 16 3.42 18.71 9.61
CA GLU A 16 2.32 17.72 9.64
C GLU A 16 1.65 17.62 8.27
N ARG A 17 1.18 18.74 7.71
CA ARG A 17 0.57 18.76 6.37
C ARG A 17 1.49 18.26 5.26
N ALA A 18 2.79 18.55 5.35
CA ALA A 18 3.76 18.07 4.35
C ALA A 18 3.92 16.54 4.42
N ARG A 19 3.93 15.98 5.64
CA ARG A 19 3.96 14.53 5.86
C ARG A 19 2.72 13.86 5.30
N ASP A 20 1.53 14.41 5.57
CA ASP A 20 0.27 13.87 5.08
C ASP A 20 0.22 13.88 3.55
N LYS A 21 0.62 15.00 2.92
CA LYS A 21 0.68 15.09 1.46
C LYS A 21 1.63 14.07 0.83
N LEU A 22 2.80 13.85 1.46
CA LEU A 22 3.76 12.86 0.97
C LEU A 22 3.20 11.44 1.11
N ALA A 23 2.54 11.14 2.23
CA ALA A 23 1.89 9.86 2.46
C ALA A 23 0.80 9.59 1.40
N ASP A 24 -0.08 10.57 1.15
CA ASP A 24 -1.14 10.47 0.14
C ASP A 24 -0.57 10.31 -1.28
N ALA A 25 0.54 10.99 -1.59
CA ALA A 25 1.21 10.85 -2.88
C ALA A 25 1.78 9.44 -3.07
N ARG A 26 2.38 8.85 -2.04
CA ARG A 26 2.87 7.46 -2.07
C ARG A 26 1.73 6.46 -2.23
N GLU A 27 0.60 6.66 -1.55
CA GLU A 27 -0.59 5.80 -1.70
C GLU A 27 -1.20 5.91 -3.10
N LYS A 28 -1.22 7.10 -3.70
CA LYS A 28 -1.64 7.29 -5.09
C LYS A 28 -0.71 6.58 -6.05
N LEU A 29 0.61 6.73 -5.87
CA LEU A 29 1.60 6.03 -6.70
C LEU A 29 1.45 4.52 -6.59
N TRP A 30 1.32 4.00 -5.36
CA TRP A 30 1.12 2.57 -5.11
C TRP A 30 -0.06 1.99 -5.89
N ARG A 31 -1.21 2.69 -5.97
CA ARG A 31 -2.38 2.19 -6.71
C ARG A 31 -2.15 2.01 -8.21
N LEU A 32 -1.12 2.65 -8.75
CA LEU A 32 -0.71 2.54 -10.15
C LEU A 32 0.32 1.42 -10.35
N GLU A 33 0.97 0.95 -9.29
CA GLU A 33 1.93 -0.15 -9.33
C GLU A 33 1.24 -1.51 -9.46
N PRO A 34 1.94 -2.55 -9.97
CA PRO A 34 1.48 -3.92 -9.93
C PRO A 34 1.10 -4.36 -8.50
N GLY A 35 -0.09 -4.91 -8.36
CA GLY A 35 -0.69 -5.30 -7.09
C GLY A 35 -1.43 -4.18 -6.36
N GLY A 36 -1.31 -2.94 -6.81
CA GLY A 36 -1.96 -1.77 -6.21
C GLY A 36 -3.44 -1.59 -6.56
N SER A 37 -3.93 -2.31 -7.58
CA SER A 37 -5.34 -2.28 -8.00
C SER A 37 -5.75 -3.60 -8.66
N ALA A 38 -7.06 -3.87 -8.67
CA ALA A 38 -7.61 -5.06 -9.32
C ALA A 38 -7.38 -5.08 -10.84
N SER A 39 -7.29 -3.91 -11.48
CA SER A 39 -6.97 -3.80 -12.91
C SER A 39 -5.52 -4.09 -13.23
N ARG A 40 -4.61 -3.94 -12.25
CA ARG A 40 -3.17 -4.22 -12.36
C ARG A 40 -2.75 -5.18 -11.24
N PRO A 41 -3.24 -6.43 -11.21
CA PRO A 41 -2.84 -7.39 -10.19
C PRO A 41 -1.36 -7.73 -10.34
N LEU A 42 -0.73 -8.15 -9.25
CA LEU A 42 0.61 -8.71 -9.29
C LEU A 42 0.53 -10.21 -9.62
N ASP A 43 1.20 -10.62 -10.69
CA ASP A 43 1.26 -12.01 -11.10
C ASP A 43 2.23 -12.79 -10.22
N ILE A 44 1.77 -13.94 -9.73
CA ILE A 44 2.53 -14.83 -8.87
C ILE A 44 2.26 -16.30 -9.22
N ALA A 45 3.28 -17.15 -9.07
CA ALA A 45 3.17 -18.57 -9.38
C ALA A 45 2.36 -19.35 -8.31
N SER A 46 2.36 -18.89 -7.05
CA SER A 46 1.73 -19.61 -5.95
C SER A 46 1.19 -18.67 -4.87
N ALA A 47 0.06 -19.06 -4.28
CA ALA A 47 -0.57 -18.33 -3.19
C ALA A 47 0.32 -18.27 -1.93
N SER A 48 1.24 -19.22 -1.75
CA SER A 48 2.17 -19.25 -0.61
C SER A 48 3.14 -18.06 -0.58
N VAL A 49 3.36 -17.38 -1.71
CA VAL A 49 4.25 -16.22 -1.81
C VAL A 49 3.59 -14.93 -1.31
N ILE A 50 2.25 -14.90 -1.22
CA ILE A 50 1.47 -13.69 -0.92
C ILE A 50 1.85 -13.09 0.43
N GLU A 51 1.83 -13.88 1.51
CA GLU A 51 2.12 -13.36 2.85
C GLU A 51 3.58 -12.89 3.00
N PRO A 52 4.60 -13.66 2.61
CA PRO A 52 5.97 -13.17 2.60
C PRO A 52 6.14 -11.86 1.78
N ARG A 53 5.55 -11.81 0.58
CA ARG A 53 5.65 -10.66 -0.32
C ARG A 53 5.04 -9.39 0.29
N THR A 54 3.86 -9.52 0.91
CA THR A 54 3.15 -8.38 1.52
C THR A 54 3.80 -7.92 2.82
N ARG A 55 4.37 -8.83 3.62
CA ARG A 55 5.06 -8.49 4.88
C ARG A 55 6.44 -7.86 4.68
N ALA A 56 7.08 -8.10 3.54
CA ALA A 56 8.35 -7.45 3.17
C ALA A 56 8.21 -5.93 2.93
N GLU A 57 6.97 -5.43 2.83
CA GLU A 57 6.69 -4.05 2.45
C GLU A 57 6.49 -3.15 3.68
N ALA A 58 7.05 -1.95 3.60
CA ALA A 58 6.86 -0.95 4.64
C ALA A 58 5.52 -0.20 4.47
N CYS A 59 5.04 0.38 5.57
CA CYS A 59 3.92 1.30 5.55
C CYS A 59 4.28 2.57 4.77
N LEU A 60 3.49 2.94 3.75
CA LEU A 60 3.74 4.14 2.94
C LEU A 60 3.60 5.45 3.72
N ARG A 61 2.82 5.43 4.82
CA ARG A 61 2.63 6.59 5.70
C ARG A 61 3.80 6.82 6.65
N CYS A 62 4.19 5.78 7.41
CA CYS A 62 5.14 5.93 8.52
C CYS A 62 6.43 5.11 8.38
N GLY A 63 6.54 4.23 7.39
CA GLY A 63 7.71 3.39 7.15
C GLY A 63 7.83 2.15 8.04
N ALA A 64 6.92 1.96 9.01
CA ALA A 64 6.95 0.79 9.89
C ALA A 64 6.48 -0.50 9.19
N ALA A 65 6.77 -1.64 9.81
CA ALA A 65 6.32 -2.95 9.35
C ALA A 65 4.78 -3.06 9.28
N VAL A 66 4.31 -3.88 8.35
CA VAL A 66 2.88 -4.21 8.17
C VAL A 66 2.61 -5.66 8.53
N ARG A 67 1.36 -5.96 8.88
CA ARG A 67 0.85 -7.31 9.10
C ARG A 67 -0.26 -7.61 8.10
N SER A 68 -0.36 -8.86 7.67
CA SER A 68 -1.50 -9.32 6.87
C SER A 68 -2.70 -9.46 7.80
N ALA A 69 -3.80 -8.76 7.48
CA ALA A 69 -5.01 -8.72 8.29
C ALA A 69 -6.11 -9.63 7.71
N ASP A 70 -6.17 -9.76 6.39
CA ASP A 70 -7.18 -10.57 5.71
C ASP A 70 -6.62 -11.08 4.37
N HIS A 71 -6.96 -12.31 4.00
CA HIS A 71 -6.62 -12.93 2.72
C HIS A 71 -7.80 -13.73 2.20
N ARG A 72 -8.33 -13.30 1.06
CA ARG A 72 -9.51 -13.90 0.43
C ARG A 72 -9.32 -14.01 -1.07
N ALA A 73 -10.17 -14.83 -1.69
CA ALA A 73 -10.24 -14.96 -3.14
C ALA A 73 -11.54 -14.33 -3.64
N GLU A 74 -11.44 -13.34 -4.52
CA GLU A 74 -12.56 -12.61 -5.09
C GLU A 74 -12.59 -12.78 -6.61
N THR A 75 -13.78 -12.69 -7.19
CA THR A 75 -13.94 -12.56 -8.63
C THR A 75 -14.25 -11.11 -8.94
N ILE A 76 -13.35 -10.41 -9.63
CA ILE A 76 -13.45 -8.98 -9.95
C ILE A 76 -13.24 -8.85 -11.46
N ASP A 77 -14.19 -8.24 -12.17
CA ASP A 77 -14.20 -8.15 -13.64
C ASP A 77 -13.91 -9.50 -14.31
N GLU A 78 -14.66 -10.54 -13.91
CA GLU A 78 -14.54 -11.92 -14.40
C GLU A 78 -13.19 -12.62 -14.13
N ARG A 79 -12.27 -11.97 -13.40
CA ARG A 79 -10.96 -12.50 -13.06
C ARG A 79 -10.93 -12.97 -11.61
N ARG A 80 -10.41 -14.17 -11.38
CA ARG A 80 -10.18 -14.69 -10.02
C ARG A 80 -8.90 -14.09 -9.44
N LEU A 81 -9.02 -13.23 -8.44
CA LEU A 81 -7.91 -12.55 -7.77
C LEU A 81 -7.78 -13.00 -6.31
N ARG A 82 -6.56 -13.03 -5.80
CA ARG A 82 -6.30 -13.09 -4.36
C ARG A 82 -6.17 -11.66 -3.84
N VAL A 83 -7.00 -11.30 -2.86
CA VAL A 83 -7.07 -9.97 -2.28
C VAL A 83 -6.57 -10.05 -0.85
N VAL A 84 -5.57 -9.23 -0.52
CA VAL A 84 -4.98 -9.19 0.81
C VAL A 84 -4.98 -7.78 1.37
N THR A 85 -5.51 -7.62 2.58
CA THR A 85 -5.40 -6.37 3.32
C THR A 85 -4.20 -6.47 4.27
N THR A 86 -3.32 -5.48 4.20
CA THR A 86 -2.23 -5.28 5.17
C THR A 86 -2.56 -4.09 6.06
N THR A 87 -2.18 -4.15 7.33
CA THR A 87 -2.32 -3.06 8.30
C THR A 87 -0.99 -2.73 8.96
N CYS A 88 -0.72 -1.44 9.15
CA CYS A 88 0.48 -1.00 9.84
C CYS A 88 0.37 -1.27 11.34
N ALA A 89 1.41 -1.89 11.92
CA ALA A 89 1.44 -2.18 13.35
C ALA A 89 1.61 -0.93 14.24
N VAL A 90 1.98 0.22 13.66
CA VAL A 90 2.26 1.47 14.39
C VAL A 90 1.16 2.52 14.20
N CYS A 91 0.83 2.85 12.94
CA CYS A 91 -0.15 3.91 12.65
C CYS A 91 -1.53 3.40 12.21
N GLY A 92 -1.72 2.08 12.11
CA GLY A 92 -3.01 1.48 11.73
C GLY A 92 -3.41 1.64 10.26
N ALA A 93 -2.62 2.35 9.43
CA ALA A 93 -2.93 2.52 8.01
C ALA A 93 -3.08 1.16 7.30
N ALA A 94 -4.17 1.00 6.57
CA ALA A 94 -4.50 -0.21 5.83
C ALA A 94 -4.21 -0.05 4.34
N ARG A 95 -3.84 -1.14 3.68
CA ARG A 95 -3.58 -1.19 2.23
C ARG A 95 -3.99 -2.54 1.66
N THR A 96 -4.73 -2.50 0.56
CA THR A 96 -5.15 -3.69 -0.19
C THR A 96 -4.16 -4.02 -1.29
N TRP A 97 -3.93 -5.32 -1.47
CA TRP A 97 -3.12 -5.93 -2.50
C TRP A 97 -3.99 -6.83 -3.36
N TYR A 98 -3.69 -6.86 -4.66
CA TYR A 98 -4.37 -7.71 -5.63
C TYR A 98 -3.36 -8.60 -6.33
N PHE A 99 -3.57 -9.90 -6.28
CA PHE A 99 -2.70 -10.87 -6.94
C PHE A 99 -3.48 -11.74 -7.91
N ARG A 100 -2.82 -12.15 -8.99
CA ARG A 100 -3.34 -13.13 -9.94
C ARG A 100 -2.40 -14.34 -9.92
N LEU A 101 -2.97 -15.52 -9.74
CA LEU A 101 -2.22 -16.76 -9.86
C LEU A 101 -2.04 -17.04 -11.34
N VAL A 102 -0.79 -17.09 -11.79
CA VAL A 102 -0.43 -17.52 -13.14
C VAL A 102 0.19 -18.91 -13.02
N SER A 103 -0.40 -19.89 -13.68
CA SER A 103 0.25 -21.19 -13.86
C SER A 103 1.25 -21.03 -14.98
N GLU A 104 2.54 -21.08 -14.68
CA GLU A 104 3.54 -21.42 -15.70
C GLU A 104 3.29 -22.87 -16.11
N LEU A 105 2.42 -23.10 -17.10
CA LEU A 105 2.67 -24.19 -18.03
C LEU A 105 3.81 -23.68 -18.91
N MET A 106 5.04 -24.07 -18.58
CA MET A 106 6.15 -23.94 -19.52
C MET A 106 5.78 -24.76 -20.77
N SER A 107 5.51 -24.05 -21.85
CA SER A 107 5.50 -24.54 -23.23
C SER A 107 6.92 -24.58 -23.78
#